data_AF-A0A2N8DM26-F1
#
_entry.id   AF-A0A2N8DM26-F1
#
_cell.length_a   1.000
_cell.length_b   1.000
_cell.length_c   1.000
_cell.angle_alpha   90.00
_cell.angle_beta   90.00
_cell.angle_gamma   90.00
#
_symmetry.space_group_name_H-M   'P 1'
#
loop_
_entity.id
_entity.type
_entity.pdbx_description
1 polymer ?
#
loop_
_entity_poly.entity_id
_entity_poly.type
_entity_poly.pdbx_seq_one_letter_code
_entity_poly.pdbx_strand_id
1 'polypeptide(L)'
;PYVFMKSDTQNDRDFPTRGIYINAEGKVIDLLKSEVDKRLVQVKADIRINLPISKQFAYRLNLYGGITIGENLPDFYKYRLGGIFEQNIVN
;
A
#
# COMPACT_ATOMS: atom_id res chain seq x y z
N PRO A 1 7.90 15.31 -0.75
CA PRO A 1 6.55 15.44 -0.16
C PRO A 1 5.96 14.06 0.14
N TYR A 2 5.24 13.89 1.25
CA TYR A 2 4.63 12.62 1.64
C TYR A 2 3.17 12.86 2.03
N VAL A 3 2.26 12.11 1.44
CA VAL A 3 0.83 12.15 1.74
C VAL A 3 0.38 10.72 1.97
N PHE A 4 -0.40 10.49 3.02
CA PHE A 4 -0.99 9.19 3.29
C PHE A 4 -2.44 9.37 3.72
N MET A 5 -3.26 8.39 3.39
CA MET A 5 -4.64 8.28 3.81
C MET A 5 -4.87 6.86 4.31
N LYS A 6 -5.27 6.74 5.57
CA LYS A 6 -5.58 5.46 6.19
C LYS A 6 -6.98 5.51 6.79
N SER A 7 -7.79 4.51 6.49
CA SER A 7 -9.10 4.28 7.08
C SER A 7 -9.20 2.81 7.48
N ASP A 8 -9.62 2.56 8.71
CA ASP A 8 -9.75 1.21 9.24
C ASP A 8 -11.05 1.09 10.03
N THR A 9 -11.92 0.19 9.57
CA THR A 9 -13.21 -0.13 10.18
C THR A 9 -13.29 -1.62 10.52
N GLN A 10 -12.16 -2.32 10.50
CA GLN A 10 -12.07 -3.73 10.81
C GLN A 10 -12.41 -3.97 12.28
N ASN A 11 -13.10 -5.08 12.55
CA ASN A 11 -13.54 -5.42 13.90
C ASN A 11 -12.46 -6.09 14.76
N ASP A 12 -11.44 -6.66 14.12
CA ASP A 12 -10.29 -7.31 14.76
C ASP A 12 -9.05 -6.98 13.94
N ARG A 13 -7.91 -6.78 14.61
CA ARG A 13 -6.66 -6.37 13.97
C ARG A 13 -5.94 -7.55 13.30
N ASP A 14 -5.99 -8.72 13.92
CA ASP A 14 -5.16 -9.86 13.55
C ASP A 14 -5.99 -10.84 12.68
N PHE A 15 -7.28 -10.99 12.98
CA PHE A 15 -8.22 -11.85 12.25
C PHE A 15 -9.55 -11.14 11.93
N PRO A 16 -9.54 -10.12 11.06
CA PRO A 16 -10.73 -9.38 10.72
C PRO A 16 -11.76 -10.26 10.02
N THR A 17 -12.98 -10.25 10.54
CA THR A 17 -14.13 -10.97 9.97
C THR A 17 -15.18 -10.02 9.37
N ARG A 18 -15.09 -8.73 9.71
CA ARG A 18 -15.95 -7.66 9.22
C ARG A 18 -15.17 -6.37 9.06
N GLY A 19 -15.53 -5.58 8.06
CA GLY A 19 -15.09 -4.21 7.90
C GLY A 19 -14.07 -4.05 6.79
N ILE A 20 -13.66 -2.81 6.58
CA ILE A 20 -12.84 -2.38 5.45
C ILE A 20 -11.61 -1.66 5.99
N TYR A 21 -10.46 -2.00 5.40
CA TYR A 21 -9.20 -1.30 5.57
C TYR A 21 -8.79 -0.70 4.24
N ILE A 22 -8.39 0.57 4.25
CA ILE A 22 -7.85 1.29 3.10
C ILE A 22 -6.61 2.02 3.57
N ASN A 23 -5.48 1.80 2.92
CA ASN A 23 -4.27 2.59 3.07
C ASN A 23 -3.77 3.00 1.70
N ALA A 24 -3.74 4.31 1.44
CA ALA A 24 -3.17 4.89 0.24
C ALA A 24 -2.01 5.80 0.64
N GLU A 25 -0.86 5.64 -0.01
CA GLU A 25 0.33 6.42 0.26
C GLU A 25 0.91 6.97 -1.04
N GLY A 26 1.30 8.24 -1.02
CA GLY A 26 1.97 8.96 -2.09
C GLY A 26 3.26 9.58 -1.60
N LYS A 27 4.38 9.27 -2.24
CA LYS A 27 5.71 9.78 -1.90
C LYS A 27 6.37 10.39 -3.13
N VAL A 28 6.84 11.62 -3.00
CA VAL A 28 7.75 12.25 -3.96
C VAL A 28 9.17 12.04 -3.45
N ILE A 29 9.96 11.29 -4.20
CA ILE A 29 11.35 10.96 -3.90
C ILE A 29 12.24 11.88 -4.74
N ASP A 30 13.11 12.61 -4.05
CA ASP A 30 14.16 13.42 -4.67
C ASP A 30 15.46 12.63 -4.50
N LEU A 31 16.02 12.12 -5.60
CA LEU A 31 17.14 11.19 -5.53
C LEU A 31 18.47 11.89 -5.25
N LEU A 32 18.65 13.16 -5.64
CA LEU A 32 19.86 13.94 -5.44
C LEU A 32 19.51 15.43 -5.58
N LYS A 33 19.81 16.25 -4.54
CA LYS A 33 19.52 17.70 -4.44
C LYS A 33 20.10 18.60 -5.55
N SER A 34 20.70 18.06 -6.61
CA SER A 34 21.43 18.82 -7.63
C SER A 34 20.78 18.83 -9.02
N GLU A 35 19.80 17.98 -9.30
CA GLU A 35 19.08 17.98 -10.59
C GLU A 35 17.57 17.83 -10.34
N VAL A 36 16.86 18.96 -10.39
CA VAL A 36 15.42 19.10 -10.13
C VAL A 36 14.55 18.26 -11.09
N ASP A 37 15.11 17.81 -12.22
CA ASP A 37 14.40 17.07 -13.28
C ASP A 37 14.17 15.57 -12.99
N LYS A 38 14.71 15.01 -11.90
CA LYS A 38 14.61 13.56 -11.61
C LYS A 38 13.70 13.22 -10.42
N ARG A 39 12.55 13.89 -10.31
CA ARG A 39 11.57 13.62 -9.25
C ARG A 39 10.79 12.34 -9.56
N LEU A 40 10.95 11.32 -8.71
CA LEU A 40 10.13 10.12 -8.79
C LEU A 40 8.86 10.30 -7.95
N VAL A 41 7.72 9.92 -8.49
CA VAL A 41 6.45 9.89 -7.77
C VAL A 41 6.04 8.44 -7.58
N GLN A 42 5.93 8.00 -6.34
CA GLN A 42 5.47 6.67 -5.98
C GLN A 42 4.09 6.77 -5.33
N VAL A 43 3.15 5.97 -5.83
CA VAL A 43 1.82 5.81 -5.26
C VAL A 43 1.58 4.33 -4.99
N LYS A 44 1.01 4.00 -3.84
CA LYS A 44 0.53 2.65 -3.50
C LYS A 44 -0.81 2.70 -2.79
N ALA A 45 -1.58 1.65 -2.94
CA ALA A 45 -2.82 1.41 -2.23
C ALA A 45 -2.91 -0.05 -1.76
N ASP A 46 -3.32 -0.23 -0.52
CA ASP A 46 -3.68 -1.50 0.12
C ASP A 46 -5.14 -1.40 0.56
N ILE A 47 -5.98 -2.26 0.01
CA ILE A 47 -7.41 -2.34 0.30
C ILE A 47 -7.72 -3.74 0.77
N ARG A 48 -8.32 -3.87 1.95
CA ARG A 48 -8.75 -5.15 2.50
C ARG A 48 -10.21 -5.07 2.89
N ILE A 49 -11.00 -5.99 2.37
CA ILE A 49 -12.45 -6.05 2.59
C ILE A 49 -12.76 -7.39 3.24
N ASN A 50 -13.40 -7.36 4.41
CA ASN A 50 -13.79 -8.55 5.15
C ASN A 50 -15.30 -8.58 5.31
N LEU A 51 -15.92 -9.63 4.76
CA LEU A 51 -17.37 -9.81 4.73
C LEU A 51 -17.76 -11.04 5.55
N PRO A 52 -18.53 -10.90 6.63
CA PRO A 52 -19.03 -12.05 7.37
C PRO A 52 -20.15 -12.69 6.57
N ILE A 53 -19.93 -13.93 6.10
CA ILE A 53 -20.93 -14.69 5.34
C ILE A 53 -21.88 -15.42 6.30
N SER A 54 -21.35 -15.93 7.42
CA SER A 54 -22.12 -16.57 8.50
C SER A 54 -21.40 -16.43 9.84
N LYS A 55 -21.92 -17.05 10.91
CA LYS A 55 -21.27 -17.06 12.22
C LYS A 55 -19.88 -17.73 12.22
N GLN A 56 -19.61 -18.62 11.25
CA GLN A 56 -18.37 -19.41 11.19
C GLN A 56 -17.51 -19.08 9.96
N PHE A 57 -18.06 -18.38 8.96
CA PHE A 57 -17.39 -18.11 7.70
C PHE A 57 -17.31 -16.61 7.41
N ALA A 58 -16.12 -16.14 7.05
CA ALA A 58 -15.87 -14.80 6.55
C ALA A 58 -15.08 -14.87 5.24
N TYR A 59 -15.43 -14.01 4.29
CA TYR A 59 -14.72 -13.85 3.03
C TYR A 59 -13.78 -12.64 3.13
N ARG A 60 -12.50 -12.85 2.79
CA ARG A 60 -11.44 -11.84 2.86
C ARG A 60 -10.93 -11.54 1.46
N LEU A 61 -11.06 -10.30 1.03
CA LEU A 61 -10.52 -9.82 -0.24
C LEU A 61 -9.39 -8.83 0.05
N ASN A 62 -8.18 -9.15 -0.42
CA ASN A 62 -7.01 -8.30 -0.29
C ASN A 62 -6.57 -7.83 -1.68
N LEU A 63 -6.46 -6.51 -1.84
CA LEU A 63 -6.03 -5.87 -3.07
C LEU A 63 -4.86 -4.95 -2.75
N TYR A 64 -3.73 -5.19 -3.39
CA TYR A 64 -2.55 -4.36 -3.27
C TYR A 64 -2.08 -3.93 -4.66
N GLY A 65 -1.76 -2.65 -4.82
CA GLY A 65 -1.26 -2.12 -6.07
C GLY A 65 -0.44 -0.87 -5.86
N GLY A 66 0.48 -0.61 -6.79
CA GLY A 66 1.27 0.62 -6.76
C GLY A 66 1.88 0.90 -8.12
N ILE A 67 2.15 2.19 -8.34
CA ILE A 67 2.80 2.70 -9.54
C ILE A 67 3.91 3.67 -9.13
N THR A 68 5.03 3.62 -9.84
CA THR A 68 6.12 4.58 -9.69
C THR A 68 6.33 5.25 -11.05
N ILE A 69 6.32 6.58 -11.09
CA ILE A 69 6.41 7.39 -12.31
C ILE A 69 7.72 8.20 -12.27
N GLY A 70 8.50 8.11 -13.35
CA GLY A 70 9.70 8.93 -13.60
C GLY A 70 10.63 8.35 -14.67
N GLU A 71 11.55 9.16 -15.19
CA GLU A 71 12.36 8.84 -16.38
C GLU A 71 13.50 7.85 -16.13
N ASN A 72 14.04 7.80 -14.91
CA ASN A 72 15.06 6.84 -14.49
C ASN A 72 14.65 6.21 -13.16
N LEU A 73 14.07 5.01 -13.22
CA LEU A 73 13.56 4.26 -12.06
C LEU A 73 14.62 3.27 -11.55
N PRO A 74 15.31 3.55 -10.40
CA PRO A 74 16.19 2.57 -9.78
C PRO A 74 15.43 1.29 -9.43
N ASP A 75 16.10 0.14 -9.50
CA ASP A 75 15.49 -1.17 -9.22
C ASP A 75 14.89 -1.30 -7.82
N PHE A 76 15.32 -0.46 -6.89
CA PHE A 76 14.79 -0.37 -5.53
C PHE A 76 13.34 0.14 -5.48
N TYR A 77 12.93 1.02 -6.41
CA TYR A 77 11.58 1.62 -6.43
C TYR A 77 10.60 0.90 -7.38
N LYS A 78 11.03 -0.23 -7.96
CA LYS A 78 10.20 -1.09 -8.78
C LYS A 78 9.39 -2.04 -7.90
N TYR A 79 8.08 -2.08 -8.12
CA TYR A 79 7.22 -3.08 -7.50
C TYR A 79 7.54 -4.47 -8.06
N ARG A 80 7.53 -5.47 -7.19
CA ARG A 80 7.70 -6.88 -7.54
C ARG A 80 6.48 -7.64 -7.03
N LEU A 81 6.00 -8.58 -7.84
CA LEU A 81 4.93 -9.49 -7.45
C LEU A 81 5.52 -10.67 -6.67
N GLY A 82 4.83 -11.11 -5.62
CA GLY A 82 5.29 -12.16 -4.70
C GLY A 82 5.92 -11.62 -3.40
N GLY A 83 5.82 -12.42 -2.32
CA GLY A 83 6.30 -12.07 -0.97
C GLY A 83 5.17 -11.86 0.05
N ILE A 84 5.53 -11.74 1.33
CA ILE A 84 4.59 -11.40 2.41
C ILE A 84 4.44 -9.87 2.43
N PHE A 85 3.44 -9.36 1.71
CA PHE A 85 3.18 -7.92 1.60
C PHE A 85 2.70 -7.27 2.91
N GLU A 86 2.27 -8.08 3.89
CA GLU A 86 1.79 -7.58 5.19
C GLU A 86 2.94 -7.16 6.14
N GLN A 87 4.19 -7.47 5.81
CA GLN A 87 5.34 -7.01 6.60
C GLN A 87 5.81 -5.65 6.11
N ASN A 88 5.40 -4.59 6.82
CA ASN A 88 6.03 -3.30 6.68
C ASN A 88 7.43 -3.36 7.31
N ILE A 89 8.45 -3.68 6.50
CA ILE A 89 9.85 -3.65 6.91
C ILE A 89 10.28 -2.18 6.92
N VAL A 90 9.98 -1.50 8.02
CA VAL A 90 10.40 -0.13 8.36
C VAL A 90 9.74 0.98 7.53
N ASN A 91 8.77 1.65 8.15
CA ASN A 91 8.44 3.05 7.90
C ASN A 91 8.09 3.70 9.24
#